data_AF-A0A431HM25-F1
#
_entry.id   AF-A0A431HM25-F1
#
_cell.length_a   1.000
_cell.length_b   1.000
_cell.length_c   1.000
_cell.angle_alpha   90.00
_cell.angle_beta   90.00
_cell.angle_gamma   90.00
#
_symmetry.space_group_name_H-M   'P 1'
#
loop_
_entity.id
_entity.type
_entity.pdbx_description
1 polymer ?
#
loop_
_entity_poly.entity_id
_entity_poly.type
_entity_poly.pdbx_seq_one_letter_code
_entity_poly.pdbx_strand_id
1 'polypeptide(L)'
;MLPDEAAELLDFWFGPLPDAGSLDPVRAAHWFLDGRAWDTPIRTRFGALIERAARGELDDWPASPRGRLALILLLDQCPRHVYRATAAAFASDRLAQAQALTGIVRGDDLALHPVERLFHYLPLEHAEDAVLQAASVAAFTRLHAETPPALQQQSAGWLDYAERHRAVIERFGRFPDLNALLGRQTTAAEQDFLAGPGSSFL
;
A
#
# COMPACT_ATOMS: atom_id res chain seq x y z
N MET A 1 16.68 7.86 -15.20
CA MET A 1 17.45 6.74 -14.62
C MET A 1 16.90 6.52 -13.22
N LEU A 2 16.75 5.28 -12.76
CA LEU A 2 16.27 4.99 -11.40
C LEU A 2 17.41 5.31 -10.41
N PRO A 3 17.20 6.14 -9.37
CA PRO A 3 18.23 6.39 -8.35
C PRO A 3 18.65 5.11 -7.62
N ASP A 4 19.92 5.00 -7.21
CA ASP A 4 20.45 3.80 -6.55
C ASP A 4 19.70 3.47 -5.26
N GLU A 5 19.38 4.48 -4.45
CA GLU A 5 18.58 4.34 -3.22
C GLU A 5 17.17 3.77 -3.51
N ALA A 6 16.56 4.17 -4.63
CA ALA A 6 15.26 3.66 -5.07
C ALA A 6 15.38 2.21 -5.57
N ALA A 7 16.43 1.89 -6.33
CA ALA A 7 16.71 0.52 -6.76
C ALA A 7 16.94 -0.41 -5.56
N GLU A 8 17.74 0.01 -4.58
CA GLU A 8 18.01 -0.74 -3.36
C GLU A 8 16.73 -1.02 -2.58
N LEU A 9 15.84 -0.03 -2.43
CA LEU A 9 14.55 -0.22 -1.75
C LEU A 9 13.68 -1.24 -2.48
N LEU A 10 13.57 -1.14 -3.80
CA LEU A 10 12.76 -2.07 -4.59
C LEU A 10 13.32 -3.50 -4.55
N ASP A 11 14.64 -3.65 -4.63
CA ASP A 11 15.29 -4.96 -4.52
C ASP A 11 15.14 -5.55 -3.10
N PHE A 12 15.21 -4.69 -2.08
CA PHE A 12 14.92 -5.08 -0.71
C PHE A 12 13.47 -5.50 -0.53
N TRP A 13 12.51 -4.80 -1.14
CA TRP A 13 11.08 -5.03 -0.95
C TRP A 13 10.57 -6.21 -1.77
N PHE A 14 10.89 -6.24 -3.07
CA PHE A 14 10.39 -7.21 -4.04
C PHE A 14 11.36 -8.34 -4.36
N GLY A 15 12.67 -8.08 -4.29
CA GLY A 15 13.67 -9.02 -4.78
C GLY A 15 13.48 -9.39 -6.24
N PRO A 16 13.97 -10.56 -6.65
CA PRO A 16 13.71 -11.09 -7.98
C PRO A 16 12.21 -11.36 -8.13
N LEU A 17 11.58 -10.65 -9.06
CA LEU A 17 10.21 -10.93 -9.49
C LEU A 17 10.27 -11.91 -10.67
N PRO A 18 9.78 -13.15 -10.52
CA PRO A 18 9.83 -14.13 -11.59
C PRO A 18 8.80 -13.81 -12.67
N ASP A 19 9.21 -13.89 -13.94
CA ASP A 19 8.32 -13.73 -15.12
C ASP A 19 7.11 -14.68 -15.09
N ALA A 20 7.26 -15.83 -14.42
CA ALA A 20 6.25 -16.88 -14.33
C ALA A 20 5.13 -16.61 -13.30
N GLY A 21 5.10 -15.43 -12.67
CA GLY A 21 3.98 -15.05 -11.82
C GLY A 21 3.85 -15.87 -10.54
N SER A 22 4.95 -16.08 -9.82
CA SER A 22 4.89 -16.54 -8.44
C SER A 22 5.31 -15.44 -7.48
N LEU A 23 4.70 -15.41 -6.31
CA LEU A 23 5.18 -14.60 -5.20
C LEU A 23 6.25 -15.39 -4.46
N ASP A 24 7.38 -14.75 -4.15
CA ASP A 24 8.31 -15.29 -3.16
C ASP A 24 7.53 -15.47 -1.83
N PRO A 25 7.44 -16.69 -1.29
CA PRO A 25 6.65 -16.95 -0.09
C PRO A 25 7.18 -16.21 1.14
N VAL A 26 8.49 -15.93 1.21
CA VAL A 26 9.09 -15.15 2.29
C VAL A 26 8.61 -13.70 2.22
N ARG A 27 8.54 -13.14 1.00
CA ARG A 27 8.07 -11.77 0.78
C ARG A 27 6.56 -11.64 0.94
N ALA A 28 5.80 -12.60 0.42
CA ALA A 28 4.36 -12.66 0.64
C ALA A 28 4.02 -12.74 2.14
N ALA A 29 4.77 -13.53 2.92
CA ALA A 29 4.61 -13.59 4.37
C ALA A 29 4.97 -12.25 5.04
N HIS A 30 6.03 -11.58 4.57
CA HIS A 30 6.38 -10.25 5.04
C HIS A 30 5.27 -9.22 4.81
N TRP A 31 4.67 -9.21 3.61
CA TRP A 31 3.68 -8.22 3.21
C TRP A 31 2.28 -8.46 3.80
N PHE A 32 1.85 -9.73 3.88
CA PHE A 32 0.45 -10.07 4.18
C PHE A 32 0.23 -10.80 5.51
N LEU A 33 1.30 -11.20 6.21
CA LEU A 33 1.22 -11.87 7.52
C LEU A 33 1.94 -11.04 8.60
N ASP A 34 2.72 -11.68 9.47
CA ASP A 34 3.48 -11.00 10.51
C ASP A 34 4.79 -10.42 9.95
N GLY A 35 4.72 -9.16 9.52
CA GLY A 35 5.86 -8.41 9.01
C GLY A 35 6.81 -7.85 10.07
N ARG A 36 6.64 -8.12 11.38
CA ARG A 36 7.43 -7.47 12.45
C ARG A 36 8.93 -7.73 12.37
N ALA A 37 9.34 -8.87 11.82
CA ALA A 37 10.76 -9.18 11.59
C ALA A 37 11.45 -8.15 10.66
N TRP A 38 10.66 -7.41 9.86
CA TRP A 38 11.15 -6.41 8.90
C TRP A 38 11.16 -4.99 9.45
N ASP A 39 10.54 -4.72 10.60
CA ASP A 39 10.44 -3.38 11.18
C ASP A 39 11.85 -2.79 11.46
N THR A 40 12.75 -3.57 12.07
CA THR A 40 14.13 -3.15 12.35
C THR A 40 14.96 -3.00 11.06
N PRO A 41 14.98 -3.98 10.14
CA PRO A 41 15.64 -3.80 8.84
C PRO A 41 15.19 -2.56 8.06
N ILE A 42 13.88 -2.31 7.98
CA ILE A 42 13.33 -1.16 7.25
C ILE A 42 13.77 0.15 7.92
N ARG A 43 13.65 0.24 9.24
CA ARG A 43 14.07 1.42 10.01
C ARG A 43 15.55 1.72 9.81
N THR A 44 16.41 0.72 9.93
CA THR A 44 17.86 0.89 9.84
C THR A 44 18.31 1.31 8.44
N ARG A 45 17.71 0.73 7.39
CA ARG A 45 18.14 0.96 6.00
C ARG A 45 17.47 2.17 5.36
N PHE A 46 16.18 2.37 5.61
CA PHE A 46 15.36 3.34 4.87
C PHE A 46 14.76 4.42 5.76
N GLY A 47 15.00 4.42 7.08
CA GLY A 47 14.44 5.43 7.99
C GLY A 47 14.71 6.88 7.56
N ALA A 48 15.95 7.19 7.17
CA ALA A 48 16.29 8.52 6.65
C ALA A 48 15.58 8.84 5.33
N LEU A 49 15.34 7.85 4.48
CA LEU A 49 14.60 8.03 3.22
C LEU A 49 13.10 8.25 3.45
N ILE A 50 12.50 7.61 4.45
CA ILE A 50 11.11 7.86 4.86
C ILE A 50 10.95 9.32 5.27
N GLU A 51 11.88 9.84 6.08
CA GLU A 51 11.85 11.25 6.50
C GLU A 51 12.04 12.22 5.33
N ARG A 52 13.00 11.93 4.43
CA ARG A 52 13.22 12.73 3.20
C ARG A 52 11.98 12.72 2.29
N ALA A 53 11.36 11.55 2.09
CA ALA A 53 10.15 11.40 1.30
C ALA A 53 9.00 12.24 1.89
N ALA A 54 8.78 12.19 3.20
CA ALA A 54 7.74 12.95 3.89
C ALA A 54 7.97 14.48 3.81
N ARG A 55 9.23 14.93 3.68
CA ARG A 55 9.60 16.34 3.44
C ARG A 55 9.58 16.75 1.97
N GLY A 56 9.31 15.82 1.04
CA GLY A 56 9.28 16.09 -0.40
C GLY A 56 10.67 16.22 -1.03
N GLU A 57 11.72 15.72 -0.38
CA GLU A 57 13.13 15.85 -0.82
C GLU A 57 13.56 14.77 -1.84
N LEU A 58 12.60 13.97 -2.35
CA LEU A 58 12.78 12.90 -3.35
C LEU A 58 11.88 13.13 -4.57
N ASP A 59 11.67 14.40 -4.94
CA ASP A 59 10.74 14.83 -6.00
C ASP A 59 11.19 14.47 -7.42
N ASP A 60 12.45 14.07 -7.59
CA ASP A 60 13.03 13.56 -8.82
C ASP A 60 12.73 12.07 -9.06
N TRP A 61 12.45 11.29 -8.00
CA TRP A 61 12.19 9.84 -8.12
C TRP A 61 11.00 9.51 -9.05
N PRO A 62 9.87 10.24 -9.02
CA PRO A 62 8.74 9.99 -9.90
C PRO A 62 8.97 10.30 -11.38
N ALA A 63 10.21 10.61 -11.80
CA ALA A 63 10.60 10.71 -13.21
C ALA A 63 10.59 9.35 -13.94
N SER A 64 10.40 8.23 -13.23
CA SER A 64 10.19 6.90 -13.81
C SER A 64 9.12 6.11 -13.04
N PRO A 65 8.46 5.12 -13.68
CA PRO A 65 7.46 4.27 -13.01
C PRO A 65 7.98 3.61 -11.73
N ARG A 66 9.15 2.96 -11.80
CA ARG A 66 9.76 2.30 -10.64
C ARG A 66 10.18 3.30 -9.56
N GLY A 67 10.68 4.49 -9.94
CA GLY A 67 11.04 5.51 -8.95
C GLY A 67 9.81 6.07 -8.23
N ARG A 68 8.68 6.23 -8.94
CA ARG A 68 7.39 6.57 -8.31
C ARG A 68 6.93 5.48 -7.33
N LEU A 69 7.04 4.20 -7.72
CA LEU A 69 6.72 3.08 -6.85
C LEU A 69 7.59 3.08 -5.58
N ALA A 70 8.90 3.30 -5.71
CA ALA A 70 9.79 3.39 -4.58
C ALA A 70 9.40 4.53 -3.63
N LEU A 71 9.01 5.69 -4.17
CA LEU A 71 8.48 6.79 -3.37
C LEU A 71 7.17 6.42 -2.67
N ILE A 72 6.25 5.71 -3.35
CA ILE A 72 5.01 5.20 -2.74
C ILE A 72 5.33 4.29 -1.54
N LEU A 73 6.28 3.36 -1.67
CA LEU A 73 6.68 2.48 -0.57
C LEU A 73 7.20 3.27 0.64
N LEU A 74 7.99 4.32 0.42
CA LEU A 74 8.51 5.18 1.49
C LEU A 74 7.42 6.00 2.19
N LEU A 75 6.32 6.31 1.49
CA LEU A 75 5.23 7.14 2.00
C LEU A 75 4.08 6.32 2.59
N ASP A 76 3.94 5.04 2.23
CA ASP A 76 2.80 4.21 2.61
C ASP A 76 3.24 2.97 3.40
N GLN A 77 4.02 2.08 2.79
CA GLN A 77 4.34 0.78 3.37
C GLN A 77 5.41 0.85 4.47
N CYS A 78 6.53 1.53 4.21
CA CYS A 78 7.61 1.63 5.18
C CYS A 78 7.20 2.35 6.49
N PRO A 79 6.42 3.45 6.48
CA PRO A 79 5.90 4.07 7.70
C PRO A 79 5.07 3.12 8.57
N ARG A 80 4.27 2.23 7.97
CA ARG A 80 3.46 1.21 8.68
C ARG A 80 4.32 0.19 9.43
N HIS A 81 5.56 -0.05 8.98
CA HIS A 81 6.55 -0.85 9.69
C HIS A 81 7.32 -0.06 10.75
N VAL A 82 7.84 1.12 10.37
CA VAL A 82 8.74 1.89 11.24
C VAL A 82 8.00 2.50 12.42
N TYR A 83 6.78 2.99 12.19
CA TYR A 83 5.96 3.69 13.17
C TYR A 83 4.74 2.87 13.60
N ARG A 84 4.83 1.54 13.53
CA ARG A 84 3.75 0.59 13.86
C ARG A 84 3.03 0.97 15.15
N ALA A 85 1.69 0.87 15.13
CA ALA A 85 0.83 1.20 16.25
C ALA A 85 0.99 2.66 16.76
N THR A 86 1.37 3.59 15.88
CA THR A 86 1.34 5.03 16.14
C THR A 86 0.66 5.77 14.99
N ALA A 87 0.12 6.97 15.25
CA ALA A 87 -0.46 7.83 14.21
C ALA A 87 0.56 8.24 13.14
N ALA A 88 1.86 8.22 13.45
CA ALA A 88 2.92 8.56 12.51
C ALA A 88 3.02 7.59 11.32
N ALA A 89 2.49 6.37 11.44
CA ALA A 89 2.41 5.41 10.34
C ALA A 89 1.53 5.87 9.16
N PHE A 90 0.62 6.83 9.38
CA PHE A 90 -0.35 7.31 8.38
C PHE A 90 -0.10 8.76 7.97
N ALA A 91 0.94 9.40 8.53
CA ALA A 91 1.18 10.84 8.37
C ALA A 91 1.42 11.25 6.90
N SER A 92 1.95 10.33 6.09
CA SER A 92 2.29 10.53 4.69
C SER A 92 1.27 9.93 3.69
N ASP A 93 0.16 9.35 4.16
CA ASP A 93 -0.79 8.63 3.30
C ASP A 93 -1.33 9.49 2.14
N ARG A 94 -1.64 10.77 2.40
CA ARG A 94 -2.11 11.69 1.35
C ARG A 94 -1.06 11.93 0.26
N LEU A 95 0.22 11.93 0.62
CA LEU A 95 1.29 12.05 -0.37
C LEU A 95 1.39 10.78 -1.22
N ALA A 96 1.28 9.61 -0.60
CA ALA A 96 1.26 8.33 -1.32
C ALA A 96 0.06 8.23 -2.26
N GLN A 97 -1.14 8.63 -1.82
CA GLN A 97 -2.36 8.68 -2.63
C GLN A 97 -2.20 9.56 -3.87
N ALA A 98 -1.61 10.75 -3.71
CA ALA A 98 -1.34 11.65 -4.82
C ALA A 98 -0.37 11.03 -5.85
N GLN A 99 0.67 10.32 -5.38
CA GLN A 99 1.60 9.59 -6.25
C GLN A 99 0.91 8.44 -6.97
N ALA A 100 0.07 7.65 -6.27
CA ALA A 100 -0.68 6.55 -6.84
C ALA A 100 -1.61 7.02 -7.97
N LEU A 101 -2.44 8.04 -7.72
CA LEU A 101 -3.33 8.65 -8.72
C LEU A 101 -2.54 9.20 -9.91
N THR A 102 -1.46 9.95 -9.66
CA THR A 102 -0.63 10.51 -10.73
C THR A 102 -0.06 9.41 -11.61
N GLY A 103 0.42 8.31 -11.02
CA GLY A 103 0.93 7.17 -11.77
C GLY A 103 -0.13 6.50 -12.63
N ILE A 104 -1.36 6.34 -12.11
CA ILE A 104 -2.50 5.78 -12.87
C ILE A 104 -2.87 6.69 -14.05
N VAL A 105 -2.98 8.00 -13.81
CA VAL A 105 -3.35 8.99 -14.85
C VAL A 105 -2.31 9.04 -15.98
N ARG A 106 -1.03 8.87 -15.64
CA ARG A 106 0.08 8.83 -16.60
C ARG A 106 0.26 7.48 -17.28
N GLY A 107 -0.37 6.42 -16.77
CA GLY A 107 -0.13 5.05 -17.19
C GLY A 107 1.22 4.49 -16.74
N ASP A 108 1.89 5.13 -15.77
CA ASP A 108 3.17 4.67 -15.23
C ASP A 108 3.00 3.27 -14.61
N ASP A 109 1.85 3.01 -13.99
CA ASP A 109 1.53 1.74 -13.35
C ASP A 109 1.49 0.55 -14.33
N LEU A 110 1.16 0.78 -15.61
CA LEU A 110 1.12 -0.26 -16.63
C LEU A 110 2.51 -0.79 -17.02
N ALA A 111 3.57 -0.04 -16.70
CA ALA A 111 4.95 -0.47 -16.91
C ALA A 111 5.52 -1.30 -15.73
N LEU A 112 4.75 -1.48 -14.66
CA LEU A 112 5.15 -2.24 -13.47
C LEU A 112 4.73 -3.70 -13.56
N HIS A 113 5.47 -4.57 -12.89
CA HIS A 113 5.07 -5.97 -12.72
C HIS A 113 3.72 -6.06 -11.95
N PRO A 114 2.85 -7.07 -12.16
CA PRO A 114 1.56 -7.14 -11.46
C PRO A 114 1.64 -7.04 -9.93
N VAL A 115 2.69 -7.64 -9.34
CA VAL A 115 2.97 -7.55 -7.90
C VAL A 115 3.36 -6.15 -7.47
N GLU A 116 4.07 -5.40 -8.30
CA GLU A 116 4.44 -4.01 -8.04
C GLU A 116 3.23 -3.08 -8.15
N ARG A 117 2.34 -3.36 -9.12
CA ARG A 117 1.07 -2.63 -9.31
C ARG A 117 0.17 -2.70 -8.09
N LEU A 118 0.11 -3.85 -7.40
CA LEU A 118 -0.56 -3.97 -6.10
C LEU A 118 -0.11 -2.86 -5.15
N PHE A 119 1.19 -2.70 -4.91
CA PHE A 119 1.71 -1.68 -3.98
C PHE A 119 1.55 -0.26 -4.49
N HIS A 120 1.48 -0.07 -5.81
CA HIS A 120 1.12 1.22 -6.40
C HIS A 120 -0.32 1.62 -6.05
N TYR A 121 -1.24 0.67 -5.90
CA TYR A 121 -2.66 0.93 -5.65
C TYR A 121 -3.05 0.94 -4.16
N LEU A 122 -2.29 0.25 -3.29
CA LEU A 122 -2.55 0.20 -1.85
C LEU A 122 -2.80 1.57 -1.18
N PRO A 123 -2.10 2.68 -1.53
CA PRO A 123 -2.42 3.99 -0.94
C PRO A 123 -3.88 4.43 -1.14
N LEU A 124 -4.52 4.02 -2.24
CA LEU A 124 -5.93 4.32 -2.51
C LEU A 124 -6.86 3.43 -1.67
N GLU A 125 -6.48 2.17 -1.45
CA GLU A 125 -7.18 1.24 -0.55
C GLU A 125 -7.10 1.70 0.91
N HIS A 126 -6.00 2.35 1.31
CA HIS A 126 -5.84 2.90 2.66
C HIS A 126 -6.56 4.25 2.88
N ALA A 127 -7.17 4.82 1.84
CA ALA A 127 -7.79 6.14 1.96
C ALA A 127 -9.15 6.08 2.67
N GLU A 128 -9.34 6.93 3.69
CA GLU A 128 -10.67 7.24 4.24
C GLU A 128 -11.42 8.24 3.35
N ASP A 129 -11.56 7.91 2.06
CA ASP A 129 -12.21 8.74 1.03
C ASP A 129 -12.93 7.85 0.00
N ALA A 130 -14.24 8.07 -0.19
CA ALA A 130 -15.06 7.23 -1.05
C ALA A 130 -14.67 7.28 -2.54
N VAL A 131 -14.16 8.43 -3.02
CA VAL A 131 -13.73 8.58 -4.42
C VAL A 131 -12.43 7.80 -4.64
N LEU A 132 -11.48 7.89 -3.68
CA LEU A 132 -10.24 7.12 -3.75
C LEU A 132 -10.49 5.61 -3.61
N GLN A 133 -11.45 5.19 -2.78
CA GLN A 133 -11.86 3.79 -2.70
C GLN A 133 -12.46 3.27 -4.02
N ALA A 134 -13.29 4.07 -4.69
CA ALA A 134 -13.79 3.71 -6.01
C ALA A 134 -12.66 3.59 -7.05
N ALA A 135 -11.67 4.49 -7.00
CA ALA A 135 -10.48 4.42 -7.85
C ALA A 135 -9.61 3.18 -7.54
N SER A 136 -9.49 2.82 -6.26
CA SER A 136 -8.80 1.60 -5.80
C SER A 136 -9.43 0.35 -6.43
N VAL A 137 -10.74 0.16 -6.23
CA VAL A 137 -11.46 -1.01 -6.77
C VAL A 137 -11.36 -1.06 -8.30
N ALA A 138 -11.45 0.08 -9.00
CA ALA A 138 -11.27 0.12 -10.45
C ALA A 138 -9.85 -0.30 -10.88
N ALA A 139 -8.82 0.16 -10.17
CA ALA A 139 -7.42 -0.21 -10.45
C ALA A 139 -7.16 -1.69 -10.19
N PHE A 140 -7.66 -2.25 -9.08
CA PHE A 140 -7.55 -3.67 -8.77
C PHE A 140 -8.37 -4.56 -9.71
N THR A 141 -9.53 -4.10 -10.17
CA THR A 141 -10.33 -4.80 -11.19
C THR A 141 -9.53 -4.95 -12.47
N ARG A 142 -8.90 -3.85 -12.93
CA ARG A 142 -8.03 -3.87 -14.10
C ARG A 142 -6.82 -4.78 -13.89
N LEU A 143 -6.17 -4.68 -12.73
CA LEU A 143 -5.03 -5.54 -12.39
C LEU A 143 -5.41 -7.02 -12.49
N HIS A 144 -6.53 -7.42 -11.88
CA HIS A 144 -6.99 -8.81 -11.91
C HIS A 144 -7.27 -9.30 -13.34
N ALA A 145 -7.87 -8.46 -14.18
CA ALA A 145 -8.15 -8.80 -15.58
C ALA A 145 -6.88 -8.96 -16.43
N GLU A 146 -5.82 -8.23 -16.10
CA GLU A 146 -4.54 -8.23 -16.84
C GLU A 146 -3.48 -9.16 -16.23
N THR A 147 -3.77 -9.74 -15.06
CA THR A 147 -2.83 -10.60 -14.34
C THR A 147 -2.69 -11.96 -15.05
N PRO A 148 -1.47 -12.51 -15.18
CA PRO A 148 -1.29 -13.84 -15.77
C PRO A 148 -1.96 -14.95 -14.95
N PRO A 149 -2.32 -16.10 -15.58
CA PRO A 149 -3.00 -17.20 -14.90
C PRO A 149 -2.33 -17.68 -13.60
N ALA A 150 -0.99 -17.62 -13.52
CA ALA A 150 -0.21 -18.03 -12.36
C ALA A 150 -0.47 -17.18 -11.09
N LEU A 151 -0.93 -15.93 -11.26
CA LEU A 151 -1.28 -15.00 -10.18
C LEU A 151 -2.79 -14.73 -10.09
N GLN A 152 -3.63 -15.43 -10.86
CA GLN A 152 -5.06 -15.12 -10.93
C GLN A 152 -5.75 -15.29 -9.58
N GLN A 153 -5.40 -16.34 -8.83
CA GLN A 153 -5.96 -16.59 -7.51
C GLN A 153 -5.56 -15.50 -6.51
N GLN A 154 -4.29 -15.07 -6.54
CA GLN A 154 -3.76 -14.03 -5.67
C GLN A 154 -4.40 -12.67 -5.99
N SER A 155 -4.47 -12.31 -7.27
CA SER A 155 -5.10 -11.06 -7.71
C SER A 155 -6.59 -10.99 -7.45
N ALA A 156 -7.30 -12.13 -7.45
CA ALA A 156 -8.69 -12.19 -6.99
C ALA A 156 -8.80 -11.82 -5.50
N GLY A 157 -7.87 -12.31 -4.68
CA GLY A 157 -7.78 -11.95 -3.26
C GLY A 157 -7.45 -10.48 -3.03
N TRP A 158 -6.58 -9.88 -3.85
CA TRP A 158 -6.28 -8.45 -3.79
C TRP A 158 -7.52 -7.60 -4.12
N LEU A 159 -8.28 -7.99 -5.15
CA LEU A 159 -9.52 -7.30 -5.52
C LEU A 159 -10.60 -7.43 -4.43
N ASP A 160 -10.82 -8.63 -3.88
CA ASP A 160 -11.75 -8.84 -2.76
C ASP A 160 -11.41 -7.93 -1.57
N TYR A 161 -10.12 -7.80 -1.26
CA TYR A 161 -9.67 -6.95 -0.16
C TYR A 161 -9.95 -5.46 -0.41
N ALA A 162 -9.73 -4.98 -1.64
CA ALA A 162 -10.08 -3.61 -2.03
C ALA A 162 -11.59 -3.34 -1.98
N GLU A 163 -12.42 -4.30 -2.40
CA GLU A 163 -13.88 -4.20 -2.31
C GLU A 163 -14.36 -4.14 -0.85
N ARG A 164 -13.73 -4.91 0.04
CA ARG A 164 -14.03 -4.88 1.47
C ARG A 164 -13.64 -3.56 2.13
N HIS A 165 -12.50 -2.97 1.78
CA HIS A 165 -12.12 -1.63 2.25
C HIS A 165 -13.14 -0.59 1.81
N ARG A 166 -13.51 -0.61 0.53
CA ARG A 166 -14.52 0.29 -0.02
C ARG A 166 -15.84 0.17 0.74
N ALA A 167 -16.30 -1.06 1.03
CA ALA A 167 -17.55 -1.28 1.77
C ALA A 167 -17.51 -0.68 3.19
N VAL A 168 -16.37 -0.73 3.87
CA VAL A 168 -16.19 -0.09 5.19
C VAL A 168 -16.28 1.43 5.08
N ILE A 169 -15.61 2.02 4.09
CA ILE A 169 -15.66 3.47 3.86
C ILE A 169 -17.04 3.93 3.41
N GLU A 170 -17.76 3.17 2.58
CA GLU A 170 -19.14 3.49 2.21
C GLU A 170 -20.08 3.44 3.43
N ARG A 171 -19.82 2.54 4.39
CA ARG A 171 -20.64 2.37 5.59
C ARG A 171 -20.35 3.42 6.69
N PHE A 172 -19.08 3.74 6.92
CA PHE A 172 -18.66 4.53 8.08
C PHE A 172 -17.94 5.84 7.72
N GLY A 173 -17.54 6.02 6.46
CA GLY A 173 -16.73 7.15 6.00
C GLY A 173 -15.28 7.13 6.47
N ARG A 174 -14.87 6.08 7.22
CA ARG A 174 -13.55 5.94 7.85
C ARG A 174 -13.33 4.48 8.27
N PHE A 175 -12.10 4.11 8.64
CA PHE A 175 -11.78 2.79 9.19
C PHE A 175 -11.94 2.80 10.72
N PRO A 176 -12.91 2.05 11.29
CA PRO A 176 -13.17 2.13 12.73
C PRO A 176 -12.05 1.57 13.62
N ASP A 177 -11.24 0.65 13.12
CA ASP A 177 -10.09 0.06 13.82
C ASP A 177 -8.97 1.09 14.09
N LEU A 178 -8.86 2.13 13.26
CA LEU A 178 -7.99 3.27 13.47
C LEU A 178 -8.48 4.25 14.55
N ASN A 179 -9.71 4.12 15.06
CA ASN A 179 -10.28 5.10 15.99
C ASN A 179 -9.44 5.31 17.25
N ALA A 180 -9.07 4.22 17.94
CA ALA A 180 -8.27 4.32 19.16
C ALA A 180 -6.89 4.95 18.88
N LEU A 181 -6.29 4.58 17.76
CA LEU A 181 -4.96 5.04 17.36
C LEU A 181 -4.93 6.52 16.99
N LEU A 182 -6.02 7.02 16.40
CA LEU A 182 -6.20 8.40 15.97
C LEU A 182 -6.95 9.27 16.99
N GLY A 183 -7.23 8.75 18.20
CA GLY A 183 -7.94 9.48 19.25
C GLY A 183 -9.39 9.82 18.93
N ARG A 184 -10.05 9.04 18.06
CA ARG A 184 -11.44 9.23 17.64
C ARG A 184 -12.39 8.46 18.56
N GLN A 185 -13.57 9.03 18.80
CA GLN A 185 -14.63 8.32 19.50
C GLN A 185 -15.27 7.27 18.57
N THR A 186 -15.34 6.02 19.04
CA THR A 186 -16.03 4.91 18.36
C THR A 186 -17.52 4.96 18.68
N THR A 187 -18.35 4.97 17.63
CA THR A 187 -19.81 4.90 17.72
C THR A 187 -20.30 3.49 18.04
N ALA A 188 -21.57 3.34 18.46
CA ALA A 188 -22.15 2.01 18.73
C ALA A 188 -22.12 1.09 17.48
N ALA A 189 -22.47 1.62 16.30
CA ALA A 189 -22.45 0.84 15.06
C ALA A 189 -21.04 0.39 14.65
N GLU A 190 -20.03 1.20 14.96
CA GLU A 190 -18.62 0.84 14.75
C GLU A 190 -18.15 -0.20 15.79
N GLN A 191 -18.60 -0.12 17.05
CA GLN A 191 -18.29 -1.14 18.07
C GLN A 191 -18.85 -2.50 17.69
N ASP A 192 -20.11 -2.56 17.24
CA ASP A 192 -20.75 -3.80 16.79
C ASP A 192 -20.01 -4.39 15.58
N PHE A 193 -19.53 -3.54 14.67
CA PHE A 193 -18.72 -3.96 13.53
C PHE A 193 -17.37 -4.54 13.96
N LEU A 194 -16.67 -3.87 14.88
CA LEU A 194 -15.36 -4.32 15.40
C LEU A 194 -15.44 -5.65 16.14
N ALA A 195 -16.59 -5.99 16.73
CA ALA A 195 -16.80 -7.28 17.39
C ALA A 195 -16.94 -8.47 16.42
N GLY A 196 -17.19 -8.21 15.12
CA GLY A 196 -17.31 -9.24 14.09
C GLY A 196 -15.97 -9.69 13.49
N PRO A 197 -15.91 -10.86 12.84
CA PRO A 197 -14.73 -11.28 12.09
C PRO A 197 -14.49 -10.37 10.87
N GLY A 198 -13.22 -10.19 10.49
CA GLY A 198 -12.84 -9.41 9.29
C GLY A 198 -13.04 -7.90 9.43
N SER A 199 -13.09 -7.39 10.66
CA SER A 199 -13.29 -5.98 11.00
C SER A 199 -12.00 -5.16 11.12
N SER A 200 -10.84 -5.81 11.04
CA SER A 200 -9.51 -5.20 11.02
C SER A 200 -8.97 -5.18 9.59
N PHE A 201 -8.48 -4.02 9.19
CA PHE A 201 -7.86 -3.75 7.90
C PHE A 201 -6.40 -3.26 8.03
N LEU A 202 -5.91 -3.16 9.26
CA LEU A 202 -4.53 -2.91 9.66
C LEU A 202 -3.68 -4.18 9.78
#